data_AF-A0A7W0A1C4-F1
#
_entry.id   AF-A0A7W0A1C4-F1
#
_cell.length_a   1.000
_cell.length_b   1.000
_cell.length_c   1.000
_cell.angle_alpha   90.00
_cell.angle_beta   90.00
_cell.angle_gamma   90.00
#
_symmetry.space_group_name_H-M   'P 1'
#
loop_
_entity.id
_entity.type
_entity.pdbx_description
1 polymer ?
#
loop_
_entity_poly.entity_id
_entity_poly.type
_entity_poly.pdbx_seq_one_letter_code
_entity_poly.pdbx_strand_id
1 'polypeptide(L)'
;MATKTVAGDLIDRLQRIVGPGGVHHRPADLLVYEYDGSVEGAVDTARPLAVTLPTSTEQVAAIVRVARDANLPVTARGAGTGLSGGAVAREGGIIIALTRMDRVLEIDPIDHTALVEPGVINLELSEQTLPGGHFFAPDPSSQKACTIGGNVAENSGGPHCLKYGVTTNHILGLEVVLPDGRIAWLGGGAADRPGYDLTGALVGSEGMLGIVTKALVRLTPVPAATVVMLAAFANIDSASQAVTRIIGVGILPAALEMMDALTIQAVEPAFHAGYPMDAGAVLIVEVDGSTDEVREVEG
;
A
#
# COMPACT_ATOMS: atom_id res chain seq x y z
N MET A 1 23.98 22.63 25.94
CA MET A 1 22.79 23.32 26.49
C MET A 1 21.89 23.89 25.39
N ALA A 2 22.42 24.50 24.32
CA ALA A 2 21.62 25.05 23.21
C ALA A 2 20.74 24.03 22.45
N THR A 3 21.21 22.80 22.25
CA THR A 3 20.48 21.71 21.56
C THR A 3 19.23 21.22 22.30
N LYS A 4 19.21 21.32 23.64
CA LYS A 4 18.07 20.86 24.46
C LYS A 4 16.89 21.84 24.37
N THR A 5 17.17 23.12 24.16
CA THR A 5 16.16 24.19 24.04
C THR A 5 15.47 24.17 22.68
N VAL A 6 16.22 23.90 21.60
CA VAL A 6 15.67 23.80 20.23
C VAL A 6 14.77 22.56 20.09
N ALA A 7 15.16 21.42 20.66
CA ALA A 7 14.32 20.23 20.66
C ALA A 7 13.04 20.41 21.49
N GLY A 8 13.12 21.08 22.65
CA GLY A 8 11.94 21.38 23.47
C GLY A 8 10.92 22.27 22.75
N ASP A 9 11.39 23.35 22.10
CA ASP A 9 10.52 24.24 21.33
C ASP A 9 9.85 23.53 20.13
N LEU A 10 10.57 22.64 19.45
CA LEU A 10 10.00 21.82 18.37
C LEU A 10 8.85 20.94 18.87
N ILE A 11 9.04 20.21 19.97
CA ILE A 11 8.01 19.33 20.52
C ILE A 11 6.78 20.13 20.93
N ASP A 12 6.95 21.29 21.59
CA ASP A 12 5.84 22.16 21.98
C ASP A 12 5.05 22.65 20.75
N ARG A 13 5.74 23.03 19.67
CA ARG A 13 5.09 23.42 18.40
C ARG A 13 4.28 22.27 17.80
N LEU A 14 4.83 21.05 17.76
CA LEU A 14 4.13 19.87 17.24
C LEU A 14 2.93 19.50 18.12
N GLN A 15 3.06 19.55 19.45
CA GLN A 15 1.98 19.27 20.38
C GLN A 15 0.83 20.29 20.27
N ARG A 16 1.09 21.54 19.90
CA ARG A 16 0.02 22.52 19.60
C ARG A 16 -0.79 22.13 18.35
N ILE A 17 -0.23 21.36 17.42
CA ILE A 17 -0.89 20.95 16.18
C ILE A 17 -1.74 19.69 16.39
N VAL A 18 -1.12 18.62 16.91
CA VAL A 18 -1.74 17.28 17.02
C VAL A 18 -2.14 16.89 18.44
N GLY A 19 -1.96 17.81 19.40
CA GLY A 19 -2.17 17.55 20.82
C GLY A 19 -1.01 16.77 21.46
N PRO A 20 -0.96 16.70 22.81
CA PRO A 20 0.09 16.00 23.54
C PRO A 20 0.11 14.49 23.26
N GLY A 21 -1.05 13.87 23.03
CA GLY A 21 -1.17 12.46 22.67
C GLY A 21 -0.92 12.15 21.18
N GLY A 22 -0.62 13.16 20.37
CA GLY A 22 -0.31 13.05 18.96
C GLY A 22 1.18 13.14 18.64
N VAL A 23 2.07 13.28 19.63
CA VAL A 23 3.51 13.38 19.43
C VAL A 23 4.25 12.35 20.28
N HIS A 24 5.07 11.53 19.63
CA HIS A 24 6.06 10.67 20.30
C HIS A 24 7.45 11.27 20.12
N HIS A 25 8.20 11.38 21.21
CA HIS A 25 9.55 11.95 21.20
C HIS A 25 10.45 11.37 22.31
N ARG A 26 9.91 10.51 23.18
CA ARG A 26 10.72 9.81 24.19
C ARG A 26 11.39 8.62 23.51
N PRO A 27 12.67 8.30 23.84
CA PRO A 27 13.40 7.23 23.17
C PRO A 27 12.63 5.90 23.10
N ALA A 28 11.92 5.51 24.16
CA ALA A 28 11.14 4.27 24.19
C ALA A 28 9.94 4.28 23.22
N ASP A 29 9.30 5.44 23.00
CA ASP A 29 8.16 5.56 22.08
C ASP A 29 8.63 5.51 20.62
N LEU A 30 9.87 5.92 20.35
CA LEU A 30 10.43 6.04 19.00
C LEU A 30 10.91 4.70 18.43
N LEU A 31 11.26 3.73 19.29
CA LEU A 31 11.84 2.45 18.89
C LEU A 31 11.05 1.73 17.79
N VAL A 32 9.71 1.77 17.85
CA VAL A 32 8.83 1.08 16.88
C VAL A 32 8.76 1.78 15.51
N TYR A 33 9.38 2.96 15.38
CA TYR A 33 9.45 3.73 14.15
C TYR A 33 10.87 3.79 13.57
N GLU A 34 11.85 3.15 14.20
CA GLU A 34 13.25 3.14 13.75
C GLU A 34 13.49 2.15 12.58
N TYR A 35 12.51 1.30 12.28
CA TYR A 35 12.57 0.26 11.26
C TYR A 35 11.25 0.14 10.49
N ASP A 36 11.29 -0.56 9.36
CA ASP A 36 10.13 -1.02 8.58
C ASP A 36 10.23 -2.53 8.31
N GLY A 37 9.46 -3.06 7.37
CA GLY A 37 9.48 -4.50 7.04
C GLY A 37 10.76 -4.97 6.34
N SER A 38 11.66 -4.06 5.93
CA SER A 38 12.86 -4.42 5.19
C SER A 38 13.90 -5.13 6.06
N VAL A 39 14.67 -6.04 5.44
CA VAL A 39 15.82 -6.69 6.10
C VAL A 39 16.87 -5.66 6.50
N GLU A 40 17.05 -4.61 5.69
CA GLU A 40 17.92 -3.48 6.00
C GLU A 40 17.36 -2.61 7.13
N GLY A 41 16.04 -2.42 7.23
CA GLY A 41 15.38 -1.74 8.33
C GLY A 41 15.62 -2.43 9.68
N ALA A 42 15.89 -3.73 9.69
CA ALA A 42 16.29 -4.46 10.90
C ALA A 42 17.78 -4.25 11.30
N VAL A 43 18.62 -3.63 10.45
CA VAL A 43 20.08 -3.51 10.63
C VAL A 43 20.59 -2.05 10.54
N ASP A 44 19.99 -1.23 9.67
CA ASP A 44 20.31 0.18 9.39
C ASP A 44 19.18 1.08 9.96
N THR A 45 19.05 1.04 11.28
CA THR A 45 18.01 1.79 12.01
C THR A 45 18.37 3.27 12.14
N ALA A 46 17.37 4.13 12.06
CA ALA A 46 17.55 5.56 12.29
C ALA A 46 16.46 6.10 13.22
N ARG A 47 16.87 6.83 14.26
CA ARG A 47 15.94 7.42 15.24
C ARG A 47 15.45 8.79 14.77
N PRO A 48 14.15 8.99 14.54
CA PRO A 48 13.60 10.31 14.28
C PRO A 48 13.71 11.22 15.51
N LEU A 49 13.61 12.53 15.32
CA LEU A 49 13.50 13.50 16.42
C LEU A 49 12.12 13.46 17.08
N ALA A 50 11.09 13.26 16.26
CA ALA A 50 9.71 13.13 16.70
C ALA A 50 8.88 12.33 15.68
N VAL A 51 7.84 11.68 16.17
CA VAL A 51 6.79 11.08 15.36
C VAL A 51 5.49 11.81 15.67
N THR A 52 4.80 12.29 14.65
CA THR A 52 3.49 12.94 14.77
C THR A 52 2.40 12.04 14.21
N LEU A 53 1.24 12.05 14.86
CA LEU A 53 0.06 11.24 14.53
C LEU A 53 -1.13 12.17 14.24
N PRO A 54 -1.14 12.87 13.09
CA PRO A 54 -2.24 13.75 12.71
C PRO A 54 -3.52 12.98 12.42
N THR A 55 -4.65 13.67 12.55
CA THR A 55 -6.01 13.20 12.26
C THR A 55 -6.70 14.03 11.17
N SER A 56 -5.98 14.97 10.54
CA SER A 56 -6.51 15.80 9.45
C SER A 56 -5.41 16.31 8.51
N THR A 57 -5.81 16.65 7.29
CA THR A 57 -4.95 17.25 6.26
C THR A 57 -4.30 18.54 6.73
N GLU A 58 -5.03 19.38 7.47
CA GLU A 58 -4.55 20.66 7.99
C GLU A 58 -3.43 20.47 9.00
N GLN A 59 -3.51 19.42 9.84
CA GLN A 59 -2.45 19.07 10.77
C GLN A 59 -1.20 18.59 10.01
N VAL A 60 -1.34 17.72 9.01
CA VAL A 60 -0.22 17.30 8.13
C VAL A 60 0.46 18.52 7.52
N ALA A 61 -0.32 19.43 6.92
CA ALA A 61 0.18 20.66 6.34
C ALA A 61 0.90 21.58 7.35
N ALA A 62 0.38 21.67 8.58
CA ALA A 62 1.02 22.44 9.64
C ALA A 62 2.35 21.82 10.10
N ILE A 63 2.43 20.50 10.20
CA ILE A 63 3.67 19.78 10.55
C ILE A 63 4.73 19.99 9.47
N VAL A 64 4.37 19.88 8.18
CA VAL A 64 5.28 20.14 7.06
C VAL A 64 5.83 21.57 7.12
N ARG A 65 5.01 22.57 7.44
CA ARG A 65 5.47 23.95 7.63
C ARG A 65 6.44 24.09 8.80
N VAL A 66 6.15 23.45 9.95
CA VAL A 66 7.07 23.44 11.10
C VAL A 66 8.41 22.81 10.74
N ALA A 67 8.40 21.68 10.02
CA ALA A 67 9.62 21.00 9.58
C ALA A 67 10.43 21.88 8.63
N ARG A 68 9.77 22.53 7.67
CA ARG A 68 10.38 23.49 6.74
C ARG A 68 11.03 24.66 7.48
N ASP A 69 10.33 25.29 8.41
CA ASP A 69 10.86 26.42 9.19
C ASP A 69 12.09 26.01 10.01
N ALA A 70 12.12 24.76 10.49
CA ALA A 70 13.21 24.19 11.26
C ALA A 70 14.32 23.55 10.40
N ASN A 71 14.17 23.56 9.07
CA ASN A 71 15.05 22.88 8.11
C ASN A 71 15.28 21.40 8.48
N LEU A 72 14.19 20.70 8.81
CA LEU A 72 14.20 19.27 9.16
C LEU A 72 13.57 18.43 8.04
N PRO A 73 14.15 17.25 7.73
CA PRO A 73 13.54 16.31 6.81
C PRO A 73 12.24 15.74 7.38
N VAL A 74 11.35 15.33 6.49
CA VAL A 74 10.06 14.71 6.81
C VAL A 74 9.96 13.37 6.10
N THR A 75 9.54 12.35 6.83
CA THR A 75 9.20 11.03 6.28
C THR A 75 7.73 10.75 6.54
N ALA A 76 6.94 10.58 5.49
CA ALA A 76 5.56 10.11 5.62
C ALA A 76 5.57 8.60 5.90
N ARG A 77 4.69 8.13 6.78
CA ARG A 77 4.63 6.71 7.15
C ARG A 77 3.19 6.24 7.29
N GLY A 78 2.88 5.14 6.61
CA GLY A 78 1.66 4.34 6.86
C GLY A 78 1.89 3.36 8.02
N ALA A 79 1.62 2.08 7.81
CA ALA A 79 1.88 1.03 8.81
C ALA A 79 3.35 0.62 8.94
N GLY A 80 4.22 1.00 7.99
CA GLY A 80 5.64 0.62 7.99
C GLY A 80 5.91 -0.81 7.53
N THR A 81 5.04 -1.36 6.68
CA THR A 81 5.19 -2.71 6.09
C THR A 81 6.08 -2.75 4.85
N GLY A 82 6.57 -1.59 4.39
CA GLY A 82 7.45 -1.48 3.22
C GLY A 82 8.75 -2.24 3.40
N LEU A 83 9.33 -2.69 2.28
CA LEU A 83 10.55 -3.50 2.24
C LEU A 83 11.76 -2.77 1.64
N SER A 84 11.64 -1.45 1.40
CA SER A 84 12.63 -0.60 0.73
C SER A 84 13.34 0.39 1.65
N GLY A 85 12.91 0.55 2.91
CA GLY A 85 13.41 1.58 3.82
C GLY A 85 12.70 2.94 3.70
N GLY A 86 11.75 3.10 2.76
CA GLY A 86 11.04 4.37 2.52
C GLY A 86 10.24 4.89 3.72
N ALA A 87 9.88 4.01 4.66
CA ALA A 87 9.16 4.37 5.88
C ALA A 87 10.08 4.70 7.08
N VAL A 88 11.40 4.73 6.88
CA VAL A 88 12.41 5.00 7.92
C VAL A 88 12.99 6.41 7.77
N ALA A 89 13.12 7.12 8.89
CA ALA A 89 13.70 8.46 8.93
C ALA A 89 15.24 8.41 8.93
N ARG A 90 15.83 7.98 7.79
CA ARG A 90 17.28 7.73 7.66
C ARG A 90 18.17 8.90 8.09
N GLU A 91 17.75 10.14 7.80
CA GLU A 91 18.47 11.37 8.18
C GLU A 91 17.95 11.98 9.50
N GLY A 92 17.13 11.26 10.26
CA GLY A 92 16.40 11.79 11.42
C GLY A 92 15.22 12.66 10.99
N GLY A 93 14.96 13.75 11.71
CA GLY A 93 13.84 14.65 11.40
C GLY A 93 12.50 14.17 11.96
N ILE A 94 11.42 14.41 11.23
CA ILE A 94 10.05 14.18 11.70
C ILE A 94 9.39 13.08 10.87
N ILE A 95 8.87 12.04 11.54
CA ILE A 95 7.96 11.08 10.91
C ILE A 95 6.53 11.59 11.05
N ILE A 96 5.79 11.63 9.94
CA ILE A 96 4.35 11.88 9.93
C ILE A 96 3.65 10.54 9.72
N ALA A 97 3.19 9.94 10.82
CA ALA A 97 2.47 8.66 10.82
C ALA A 97 0.98 8.90 10.56
N LEU A 98 0.51 8.48 9.39
CA LEU A 98 -0.84 8.75 8.88
C LEU A 98 -1.89 7.74 9.36
N THR A 99 -1.52 6.83 10.26
CA THR A 99 -2.37 5.71 10.73
C THR A 99 -3.58 6.13 11.55
N ARG A 100 -3.68 7.40 11.97
CA ARG A 100 -4.89 7.95 12.62
C ARG A 100 -5.84 8.69 11.65
N MET A 101 -5.50 8.73 10.38
CA MET A 101 -6.38 9.18 9.31
C MET A 101 -6.93 7.93 8.61
N ASP A 102 -7.82 7.20 9.28
CA ASP A 102 -8.22 5.83 8.95
C ASP A 102 -9.70 5.70 8.54
N ARG A 103 -10.33 6.80 8.13
CA ARG A 103 -11.76 6.80 7.77
C ARG A 103 -11.98 6.59 6.28
N VAL A 104 -12.96 5.73 5.97
CA VAL A 104 -13.65 5.75 4.68
C VAL A 104 -14.67 6.90 4.74
N LEU A 105 -14.44 7.94 3.92
CA LEU A 105 -15.20 9.19 3.95
C LEU A 105 -16.49 9.10 3.13
N GLU A 106 -16.43 8.37 2.01
CA GLU A 106 -17.56 8.20 1.08
C GLU A 106 -17.39 6.89 0.30
N ILE A 107 -18.52 6.21 0.00
CA ILE A 107 -18.60 5.09 -0.93
C ILE A 107 -19.72 5.42 -1.92
N ASP A 108 -19.39 5.48 -3.20
CA ASP A 108 -20.34 5.64 -4.29
C ASP A 108 -20.48 4.32 -5.07
N PRO A 109 -21.56 3.57 -4.85
CA PRO A 109 -21.80 2.29 -5.53
C PRO A 109 -22.31 2.46 -6.97
N ILE A 110 -22.67 3.68 -7.40
CA ILE A 110 -23.08 3.95 -8.78
C ILE A 110 -21.85 4.22 -9.64
N ASP A 111 -20.97 5.09 -9.17
CA ASP A 111 -19.73 5.44 -9.88
C ASP A 111 -18.59 4.44 -9.60
N HIS A 112 -18.82 3.47 -8.71
CA HIS A 112 -17.85 2.48 -8.24
C HIS A 112 -16.59 3.16 -7.68
N THR A 113 -16.78 4.09 -6.76
CA THR A 113 -15.66 4.82 -6.14
C THR A 113 -15.76 4.86 -4.62
N ALA A 114 -14.63 5.11 -3.96
CA ALA A 114 -14.61 5.45 -2.55
C ALA A 114 -13.62 6.59 -2.31
N LEU A 115 -13.98 7.53 -1.44
CA LEU A 115 -13.06 8.55 -0.92
C LEU A 115 -12.57 8.09 0.45
N VAL A 116 -11.26 7.95 0.61
CA VAL A 116 -10.66 7.37 1.82
C VAL A 116 -9.50 8.20 2.34
N GLU A 117 -9.27 8.14 3.65
CA GLU A 117 -8.07 8.66 4.29
C GLU A 117 -6.88 7.65 4.12
N PRO A 118 -5.62 8.12 4.15
CA PRO A 118 -4.43 7.31 3.80
C PRO A 118 -4.09 6.20 4.81
N GLY A 119 -4.63 6.27 6.02
CA GLY A 119 -4.43 5.31 7.10
C GLY A 119 -5.37 4.12 7.06
N VAL A 120 -6.41 4.14 6.21
CA VAL A 120 -7.32 3.00 6.01
C VAL A 120 -6.50 1.77 5.63
N ILE A 121 -6.70 0.65 6.33
CA ILE A 121 -6.05 -0.62 6.00
C ILE A 121 -6.62 -1.14 4.68
N ASN A 122 -5.75 -1.62 3.80
CA ASN A 122 -6.12 -2.01 2.44
C ASN A 122 -7.27 -3.04 2.41
N LEU A 123 -7.17 -4.11 3.21
CA LEU A 123 -8.21 -5.13 3.28
C LEU A 123 -9.53 -4.59 3.87
N GLU A 124 -9.47 -3.71 4.87
CA GLU A 124 -10.67 -3.15 5.51
C GLU A 124 -11.53 -2.35 4.54
N LEU A 125 -10.92 -1.71 3.54
CA LEU A 125 -11.68 -1.03 2.49
C LEU A 125 -12.54 -2.04 1.70
N SER A 126 -11.94 -3.16 1.28
CA SER A 126 -12.66 -4.22 0.57
C SER A 126 -13.76 -4.83 1.45
N GLU A 127 -13.50 -5.07 2.73
CA GLU A 127 -14.50 -5.57 3.68
C GLU A 127 -15.71 -4.62 3.83
N GLN A 128 -15.48 -3.30 3.81
CA GLN A 128 -16.53 -2.29 3.89
C GLN A 128 -17.35 -2.15 2.60
N THR A 129 -16.74 -2.38 1.43
CA THR A 129 -17.43 -2.26 0.13
C THR A 129 -18.08 -3.56 -0.32
N LEU A 130 -17.66 -4.70 0.21
CA LEU A 130 -18.14 -6.03 -0.18
C LEU A 130 -19.67 -6.19 -0.09
N PRO A 131 -20.38 -5.66 0.93
CA PRO A 131 -21.85 -5.72 0.98
C PRO A 131 -22.53 -5.01 -0.20
N GLY A 132 -21.85 -4.04 -0.83
CA GLY A 132 -22.30 -3.35 -2.04
C GLY A 132 -22.00 -4.11 -3.34
N GLY A 133 -21.27 -5.23 -3.27
CA GLY A 133 -20.86 -6.02 -4.43
C GLY A 133 -19.54 -5.58 -5.06
N HIS A 134 -18.70 -4.82 -4.34
CA HIS A 134 -17.42 -4.31 -4.83
C HIS A 134 -16.28 -4.50 -3.84
N PHE A 135 -15.05 -4.43 -4.33
CA PHE A 135 -13.82 -4.48 -3.55
C PHE A 135 -12.76 -3.51 -4.10
N PHE A 136 -11.74 -3.17 -3.31
CA PHE A 136 -10.57 -2.46 -3.79
C PHE A 136 -9.53 -3.49 -4.25
N ALA A 137 -9.18 -3.48 -5.55
CA ALA A 137 -8.50 -4.61 -6.17
C ALA A 137 -7.02 -4.79 -5.84
N PRO A 138 -6.19 -3.74 -5.65
CA PRO A 138 -4.81 -3.93 -5.25
C PRO A 138 -4.71 -4.70 -3.93
N ASP A 139 -4.02 -5.83 -3.95
CA ASP A 139 -4.04 -6.86 -2.92
C ASP A 139 -2.62 -7.28 -2.47
N PRO A 140 -1.75 -6.33 -2.06
CA PRO A 140 -0.38 -6.65 -1.64
C PRO A 140 -0.37 -7.73 -0.56
N SER A 141 0.69 -8.52 -0.46
CA SER A 141 0.78 -9.60 0.55
C SER A 141 0.61 -9.09 1.99
N SER A 142 0.90 -7.81 2.23
CA SER A 142 0.68 -7.11 3.50
C SER A 142 -0.71 -6.49 3.66
N GLN A 143 -1.70 -6.77 2.80
CA GLN A 143 -3.03 -6.12 2.75
C GLN A 143 -3.79 -6.06 4.09
N LYS A 144 -3.52 -7.00 5.00
CA LYS A 144 -4.06 -7.03 6.36
C LYS A 144 -3.48 -5.96 7.30
N ALA A 145 -2.44 -5.25 6.85
CA ALA A 145 -1.69 -4.30 7.66
C ALA A 145 -1.30 -3.02 6.89
N CYS A 146 -0.96 -3.10 5.60
CA CYS A 146 -0.61 -1.91 4.83
C CYS A 146 -1.81 -0.98 4.65
N THR A 147 -1.52 0.31 4.53
CA THR A 147 -2.55 1.34 4.43
C THR A 147 -2.65 1.87 3.00
N ILE A 148 -3.80 2.45 2.63
CA ILE A 148 -4.03 3.01 1.29
C ILE A 148 -2.95 4.04 0.91
N GLY A 149 -2.55 4.92 1.82
CA GLY A 149 -1.49 5.91 1.58
C GLY A 149 -0.13 5.27 1.28
N GLY A 150 0.21 4.18 1.97
CA GLY A 150 1.42 3.40 1.67
C GLY A 150 1.33 2.74 0.30
N ASN A 151 0.17 2.17 -0.04
CA ASN A 151 -0.03 1.57 -1.36
C ASN A 151 0.09 2.59 -2.50
N VAL A 152 -0.43 3.81 -2.29
CA VAL A 152 -0.24 4.92 -3.24
C VAL A 152 1.23 5.28 -3.35
N ALA A 153 1.95 5.41 -2.23
CA ALA A 153 3.35 5.80 -2.21
C ALA A 153 4.26 4.78 -2.94
N GLU A 154 3.98 3.48 -2.80
CA GLU A 154 4.79 2.39 -3.36
C GLU A 154 4.27 1.85 -4.70
N ASN A 155 3.14 2.35 -5.20
CA ASN A 155 2.41 1.77 -6.32
C ASN A 155 2.18 0.26 -6.15
N SER A 156 1.70 -0.15 -4.98
CA SER A 156 1.61 -1.56 -4.59
C SER A 156 0.84 -2.41 -5.61
N GLY A 157 1.40 -3.57 -5.94
CA GLY A 157 0.72 -4.65 -6.63
C GLY A 157 0.28 -5.76 -5.68
N GLY A 158 0.13 -6.96 -6.21
CA GLY A 158 -0.24 -8.17 -5.49
C GLY A 158 -0.48 -9.33 -6.47
N PRO A 159 -0.87 -10.51 -5.99
CA PRO A 159 -1.14 -11.67 -6.84
C PRO A 159 -2.10 -11.39 -7.99
N HIS A 160 -3.11 -10.54 -7.77
CA HIS A 160 -4.12 -10.26 -8.78
C HIS A 160 -3.75 -9.13 -9.77
N CYS A 161 -2.52 -8.61 -9.71
CA CYS A 161 -2.10 -7.49 -10.55
C CYS A 161 -2.06 -7.83 -12.05
N LEU A 162 -1.96 -9.12 -12.42
CA LEU A 162 -2.00 -9.57 -13.81
C LEU A 162 -3.32 -9.17 -14.48
N LYS A 163 -4.45 -9.37 -13.79
CA LYS A 163 -5.78 -9.06 -14.32
C LYS A 163 -6.24 -7.65 -13.96
N TYR A 164 -6.03 -7.21 -12.71
CA TYR A 164 -6.58 -5.95 -12.22
C TYR A 164 -5.59 -4.78 -12.24
N GLY A 165 -4.32 -5.01 -12.55
CA GLY A 165 -3.28 -3.99 -12.48
C GLY A 165 -2.83 -3.69 -11.05
N VAL A 166 -2.04 -2.63 -10.91
CA VAL A 166 -1.45 -2.19 -9.64
C VAL A 166 -2.15 -0.92 -9.13
N THR A 167 -1.74 -0.41 -7.96
CA THR A 167 -2.40 0.73 -7.31
C THR A 167 -2.66 1.91 -8.25
N THR A 168 -1.73 2.27 -9.15
CA THR A 168 -1.93 3.38 -10.10
C THR A 168 -3.16 3.24 -10.99
N ASN A 169 -3.59 2.00 -11.28
CA ASN A 169 -4.78 1.74 -12.09
C ASN A 169 -6.09 2.02 -11.33
N HIS A 170 -6.01 2.10 -10.01
CA HIS A 170 -7.16 2.23 -9.10
C HIS A 170 -7.22 3.57 -8.38
N ILE A 171 -6.25 4.47 -8.58
CA ILE A 171 -6.30 5.83 -8.03
C ILE A 171 -6.89 6.78 -9.07
N LEU A 172 -8.02 7.39 -8.73
CA LEU A 172 -8.70 8.36 -9.58
C LEU A 172 -8.29 9.79 -9.23
N GLY A 173 -8.05 10.08 -7.95
CA GLY A 173 -7.61 11.37 -7.48
C GLY A 173 -6.98 11.32 -6.09
N LEU A 174 -6.23 12.37 -5.75
CA LEU A 174 -5.46 12.46 -4.51
C LEU A 174 -5.54 13.88 -3.94
N GLU A 175 -5.80 13.98 -2.65
CA GLU A 175 -5.48 15.18 -1.87
C GLU A 175 -4.07 15.04 -1.33
N VAL A 176 -3.22 16.04 -1.58
CA VAL A 176 -1.80 15.98 -1.23
C VAL A 176 -1.33 17.25 -0.55
N VAL A 177 -0.49 17.09 0.46
CA VAL A 177 0.26 18.16 1.10
C VAL A 177 1.64 18.25 0.43
N LEU A 178 1.90 19.38 -0.21
CA LEU A 178 3.16 19.66 -0.90
C LEU A 178 4.28 20.02 0.09
N PRO A 179 5.56 20.02 -0.33
CA PRO A 179 6.69 20.33 0.55
C PRO A 179 6.66 21.73 1.19
N ASP A 180 5.83 22.65 0.67
CA ASP A 180 5.60 24.00 1.24
C ASP A 180 4.38 24.08 2.16
N GLY A 181 3.70 22.96 2.39
CA GLY A 181 2.50 22.86 3.20
C GLY A 181 1.25 23.35 2.49
N ARG A 182 1.27 23.66 1.19
CA ARG A 182 0.05 23.83 0.40
C ARG A 182 -0.67 22.49 0.24
N ILE A 183 -2.00 22.56 0.25
CA ILE A 183 -2.87 21.42 -0.02
C ILE A 183 -3.33 21.53 -1.47
N ALA A 184 -3.22 20.46 -2.23
CA ALA A 184 -3.65 20.39 -3.62
C ALA A 184 -4.49 19.13 -3.85
N TRP A 185 -5.44 19.23 -4.78
CA TRP A 185 -6.18 18.09 -5.30
C TRP A 185 -5.70 17.77 -6.71
N LEU A 186 -5.36 16.51 -6.97
CA LEU A 186 -4.92 16.00 -8.27
C LEU A 186 -5.91 14.93 -8.75
N GLY A 187 -6.28 14.95 -10.02
CA GLY A 187 -7.20 13.98 -10.62
C GLY A 187 -8.68 14.18 -10.24
N GLY A 188 -9.51 13.14 -10.35
CA GLY A 188 -10.97 13.21 -10.13
C GLY A 188 -11.77 12.04 -10.75
N GLY A 189 -13.10 12.09 -10.76
CA GLY A 189 -13.91 10.99 -11.35
C GLY A 189 -13.95 10.94 -12.88
N ALA A 190 -13.52 12.01 -13.56
CA ALA A 190 -13.64 12.13 -15.02
C ALA A 190 -12.75 11.11 -15.76
N ALA A 191 -13.35 10.45 -16.77
CA ALA A 191 -12.70 9.39 -17.56
C ALA A 191 -11.55 9.90 -18.44
N ASP A 192 -11.63 11.15 -18.92
CA ASP A 192 -10.57 11.81 -19.67
C ASP A 192 -10.30 13.18 -19.05
N ARG A 193 -9.01 13.56 -18.98
CA ARG A 193 -8.59 14.82 -18.37
C ARG A 193 -7.56 15.50 -19.26
N PRO A 194 -7.79 16.77 -19.64
CA PRO A 194 -6.79 17.51 -20.38
C PRO A 194 -5.58 17.80 -19.49
N GLY A 195 -4.37 17.72 -20.07
CA GLY A 195 -3.12 18.07 -19.40
C GLY A 195 -2.26 16.86 -19.01
N TYR A 196 -1.39 17.05 -18.03
CA TYR A 196 -0.47 16.02 -17.55
C TYR A 196 -1.13 15.14 -16.48
N ASP A 197 -0.82 13.85 -16.50
CA ASP A 197 -1.23 12.93 -15.44
C ASP A 197 -0.34 13.10 -14.19
N LEU A 198 -0.62 14.14 -13.41
CA LEU A 198 0.07 14.40 -12.15
C LEU A 198 -0.32 13.40 -11.05
N THR A 199 -1.46 12.71 -11.19
CA THR A 199 -1.86 11.64 -10.28
C THR A 199 -0.95 10.44 -10.47
N GLY A 200 -0.78 9.98 -11.72
CA GLY A 200 0.14 8.89 -12.07
C GLY A 200 1.60 9.20 -11.74
N ALA A 201 2.03 10.47 -11.85
CA ALA A 201 3.38 10.86 -11.44
C ALA A 201 3.63 10.80 -9.92
N LEU A 202 2.56 10.89 -9.10
CA LEU A 202 2.66 10.89 -7.64
C LEU A 202 2.49 9.48 -7.04
N VAL A 203 1.69 8.63 -7.68
CA VAL A 203 1.63 7.20 -7.33
C VAL A 203 3.01 6.58 -7.58
N GLY A 204 3.56 5.86 -6.60
CA GLY A 204 4.93 5.32 -6.67
C GLY A 204 6.04 6.33 -6.37
N SER A 205 5.71 7.55 -5.92
CA SER A 205 6.72 8.57 -5.60
C SER A 205 7.37 8.40 -4.22
N GLU A 206 7.00 7.36 -3.45
CA GLU A 206 7.54 7.07 -2.12
C GLU A 206 7.43 8.25 -1.14
N GLY A 207 6.42 9.12 -1.34
CA GLY A 207 6.20 10.33 -0.52
C GLY A 207 7.16 11.49 -0.83
N MET A 208 8.02 11.37 -1.85
CA MET A 208 9.03 12.37 -2.19
C MET A 208 8.46 13.63 -2.87
N LEU A 209 7.29 13.51 -3.51
CA LEU A 209 6.62 14.62 -4.21
C LEU A 209 5.51 15.30 -3.38
N GLY A 210 5.09 14.67 -2.29
CA GLY A 210 4.04 15.14 -1.41
C GLY A 210 3.47 14.04 -0.54
N ILE A 211 2.71 14.44 0.48
CA ILE A 211 2.09 13.51 1.43
C ILE A 211 0.61 13.38 1.09
N VAL A 212 0.17 12.18 0.74
CA VAL A 212 -1.23 11.89 0.45
C VAL A 212 -2.06 11.94 1.74
N THR A 213 -3.14 12.71 1.73
CA THR A 213 -4.06 12.89 2.86
C THR A 213 -5.48 12.43 2.57
N LYS A 214 -5.85 12.26 1.30
CA LYS A 214 -7.05 11.54 0.86
C LYS A 214 -6.79 10.88 -0.50
N ALA A 215 -7.45 9.76 -0.75
CA ALA A 215 -7.45 9.10 -2.05
C ALA A 215 -8.89 8.85 -2.51
N LEU A 216 -9.21 9.29 -3.73
CA LEU A 216 -10.38 8.83 -4.46
C LEU A 216 -9.98 7.59 -5.24
N VAL A 217 -10.53 6.44 -4.88
CA VAL A 217 -10.17 5.14 -5.46
C VAL A 217 -11.31 4.58 -6.30
N ARG A 218 -10.95 3.76 -7.28
CA ARG A 218 -11.87 2.92 -8.05
C ARG A 218 -12.14 1.63 -7.28
N LEU A 219 -13.40 1.22 -7.24
CA LEU A 219 -13.84 -0.07 -6.75
C LEU A 219 -14.11 -1.00 -7.93
N THR A 220 -13.83 -2.28 -7.73
CA THR A 220 -14.00 -3.35 -8.72
C THR A 220 -15.18 -4.22 -8.33
N PRO A 221 -16.10 -4.57 -9.26
CA PRO A 221 -17.19 -5.50 -8.97
C PRO A 221 -16.64 -6.88 -8.58
N VAL A 222 -17.26 -7.51 -7.59
CA VAL A 222 -16.94 -8.89 -7.19
C VAL A 222 -17.26 -9.83 -8.36
N PRO A 223 -16.34 -10.73 -8.76
CA PRO A 223 -16.60 -11.70 -9.82
C PRO A 223 -17.73 -12.67 -9.44
N ALA A 224 -18.47 -13.17 -10.43
CA ALA A 224 -19.59 -14.08 -10.20
C ALA A 224 -19.12 -15.49 -9.82
N ALA A 225 -17.93 -15.89 -10.26
CA ALA A 225 -17.30 -17.16 -9.94
C ALA A 225 -15.77 -17.00 -9.89
N THR A 226 -15.14 -17.83 -9.06
CA THR A 226 -13.67 -17.95 -8.92
C THR A 226 -13.33 -19.42 -8.77
N VAL A 227 -12.30 -19.87 -9.49
CA VAL A 227 -11.74 -21.22 -9.41
C VAL A 227 -10.23 -21.12 -9.20
N VAL A 228 -9.73 -21.92 -8.27
CA VAL A 228 -8.30 -22.04 -7.96
C VAL A 228 -7.84 -23.46 -8.29
N MET A 229 -6.76 -23.57 -9.05
CA MET A 229 -6.15 -24.83 -9.45
C MET A 229 -4.69 -24.88 -9.01
N LEU A 230 -4.25 -26.06 -8.59
CA LEU A 230 -2.84 -26.36 -8.32
C LEU A 230 -2.34 -27.34 -9.39
N ALA A 231 -1.34 -26.93 -10.17
CA ALA A 231 -0.69 -27.77 -11.16
C ALA A 231 0.75 -28.05 -10.75
N ALA A 232 1.12 -29.33 -10.69
CA ALA A 232 2.48 -29.77 -10.35
C ALA A 232 3.29 -30.12 -11.60
N PHE A 233 4.56 -29.73 -11.60
CA PHE A 233 5.45 -29.85 -12.74
C PHE A 233 6.75 -30.54 -12.32
N ALA A 234 7.37 -31.26 -13.26
CA ALA A 234 8.64 -31.95 -13.01
C ALA A 234 9.83 -30.96 -12.84
N ASN A 235 9.73 -29.75 -13.38
CA ASN A 235 10.73 -28.70 -13.28
C ASN A 235 10.14 -27.31 -13.63
N ILE A 236 10.89 -26.26 -13.27
CA ILE A 236 10.53 -24.85 -13.52
C ILE A 236 10.30 -24.55 -15.01
N ASP A 237 11.09 -25.15 -15.91
CA ASP A 237 10.95 -24.91 -17.35
C ASP A 237 9.58 -25.34 -17.87
N SER A 238 9.09 -26.51 -17.43
CA SER A 238 7.78 -27.02 -17.81
C SER A 238 6.62 -26.18 -17.24
N ALA A 239 6.76 -25.68 -16.00
CA ALA A 239 5.80 -24.75 -15.43
C ALA A 239 5.78 -23.41 -16.19
N SER A 240 6.95 -22.87 -16.54
CA SER A 240 7.10 -21.62 -17.30
C SER A 240 6.51 -21.72 -18.71
N GLN A 241 6.67 -22.87 -19.36
CA GLN A 241 6.02 -23.14 -20.65
C GLN A 241 4.49 -23.20 -20.53
N ALA A 242 3.95 -23.73 -19.44
CA ALA A 242 2.51 -23.73 -19.19
C ALA A 242 1.97 -22.30 -19.06
N VAL A 243 2.64 -21.44 -18.27
CA VAL A 243 2.31 -20.01 -18.17
C VAL A 243 2.30 -19.34 -19.54
N THR A 244 3.35 -19.57 -20.34
CA THR A 244 3.47 -18.99 -21.69
C THR A 244 2.32 -19.44 -22.60
N ARG A 245 1.92 -20.72 -22.53
CA ARG A 245 0.81 -21.25 -23.33
C ARG A 245 -0.54 -20.69 -22.90
N ILE A 246 -0.81 -20.59 -21.60
CA ILE A 246 -2.06 -20.02 -21.05
C ILE A 246 -2.26 -18.60 -21.59
N ILE A 247 -1.24 -17.74 -21.42
CA ILE A 247 -1.29 -16.37 -21.93
C ILE A 247 -1.34 -16.35 -23.46
N GLY A 248 -0.57 -17.23 -24.12
CA GLY A 248 -0.48 -17.31 -25.58
C GLY A 248 -1.79 -17.70 -26.29
N VAL A 249 -2.70 -18.40 -25.62
CA VAL A 249 -4.05 -18.70 -26.14
C VAL A 249 -5.09 -17.66 -25.76
N GLY A 250 -4.69 -16.57 -25.08
CA GLY A 250 -5.55 -15.44 -24.74
C GLY A 250 -6.31 -15.58 -23.42
N ILE A 251 -6.01 -16.61 -22.61
CA ILE A 251 -6.57 -16.72 -21.26
C ILE A 251 -5.79 -15.77 -20.35
N LEU A 252 -6.50 -14.90 -19.64
CA LEU A 252 -5.94 -13.98 -18.64
C LEU A 252 -6.43 -14.38 -17.24
N PRO A 253 -5.69 -15.23 -16.51
CA PRO A 253 -6.05 -15.59 -15.15
C PRO A 253 -6.00 -14.39 -14.21
N ALA A 254 -6.76 -14.47 -13.12
CA ALA A 254 -6.73 -13.51 -12.05
C ALA A 254 -5.36 -13.53 -11.35
N ALA A 255 -4.83 -14.73 -11.06
CA ALA A 255 -3.48 -14.93 -10.53
C ALA A 255 -2.77 -16.13 -11.18
N LEU A 256 -1.44 -16.04 -11.27
CA LEU A 256 -0.54 -17.10 -11.76
C LEU A 256 0.74 -17.10 -10.93
N GLU A 257 0.75 -17.83 -9.83
CA GLU A 257 1.85 -17.84 -8.86
C GLU A 257 2.64 -19.15 -8.94
N MET A 258 3.97 -19.05 -9.06
CA MET A 258 4.86 -20.22 -9.18
C MET A 258 5.75 -20.36 -7.95
N MET A 259 5.89 -21.60 -7.47
CA MET A 259 6.90 -21.96 -6.46
C MET A 259 7.80 -23.07 -6.98
N ASP A 260 9.10 -22.96 -6.72
CA ASP A 260 10.08 -23.98 -7.04
C ASP A 260 10.17 -25.07 -5.96
N ALA A 261 10.89 -26.15 -6.27
CA ALA A 261 11.11 -27.27 -5.34
C ALA A 261 11.65 -26.83 -3.98
N LEU A 262 12.59 -25.87 -3.93
CA LEU A 262 13.19 -25.40 -2.68
C LEU A 262 12.17 -24.65 -1.82
N THR A 263 11.37 -23.79 -2.44
CA THR A 263 10.29 -23.07 -1.77
C THR A 263 9.25 -24.04 -1.24
N ILE A 264 8.80 -25.01 -2.06
CA ILE A 264 7.85 -26.06 -1.65
C ILE A 264 8.37 -26.81 -0.41
N GLN A 265 9.61 -27.27 -0.46
CA GLN A 265 10.24 -28.00 0.64
C GLN A 265 10.37 -27.18 1.92
N ALA A 266 10.51 -25.85 1.80
CA ALA A 266 10.59 -24.96 2.94
C ALA A 266 9.21 -24.63 3.54
N VAL A 267 8.20 -24.38 2.70
CA VAL A 267 6.88 -23.89 3.16
C VAL A 267 5.94 -25.02 3.58
N GLU A 268 5.96 -26.16 2.89
CA GLU A 268 4.99 -27.24 3.15
C GLU A 268 5.09 -27.81 4.57
N PRO A 269 6.28 -28.06 5.16
CA PRO A 269 6.37 -28.53 6.55
C PRO A 269 5.87 -27.52 7.59
N ALA A 270 5.88 -26.23 7.25
CA ALA A 270 5.42 -25.18 8.15
C ALA A 270 3.91 -24.95 8.05
N PHE A 271 3.36 -24.94 6.83
CA PHE A 271 1.99 -24.51 6.56
C PHE A 271 1.04 -25.63 6.14
N HIS A 272 1.54 -26.79 5.72
CA HIS A 272 0.75 -27.96 5.31
C HIS A 272 -0.32 -27.62 4.27
N ALA A 273 0.07 -26.88 3.23
CA ALA A 273 -0.84 -26.39 2.20
C ALA A 273 -1.22 -27.48 1.17
N GLY A 274 -0.61 -28.66 1.25
CA GLY A 274 -0.88 -29.79 0.37
C GLY A 274 0.00 -29.82 -0.89
N TYR A 275 1.16 -29.15 -0.86
CA TYR A 275 2.07 -29.15 -2.01
C TYR A 275 2.78 -30.51 -2.17
N PRO A 276 2.91 -31.04 -3.40
CA PRO A 276 3.67 -32.26 -3.65
C PRO A 276 5.17 -32.05 -3.43
N MET A 277 5.72 -32.70 -2.40
CA MET A 277 7.11 -32.56 -1.97
C MET A 277 8.15 -33.06 -2.99
N ASP A 278 7.72 -33.85 -3.97
CA ASP A 278 8.53 -34.39 -5.07
C ASP A 278 8.41 -33.60 -6.38
N ALA A 279 7.59 -32.54 -6.41
CA ALA A 279 7.47 -31.68 -7.58
C ALA A 279 8.70 -30.77 -7.76
N GLY A 280 9.10 -30.57 -9.02
CA GLY A 280 10.14 -29.62 -9.38
C GLY A 280 9.67 -28.16 -9.35
N ALA A 281 8.36 -27.95 -9.57
CA ALA A 281 7.66 -26.68 -9.39
C ALA A 281 6.16 -26.91 -9.23
N VAL A 282 5.45 -25.96 -8.65
CA VAL A 282 3.99 -25.88 -8.67
C VAL A 282 3.54 -24.52 -9.19
N LEU A 283 2.40 -24.51 -9.87
CA LEU A 283 1.69 -23.32 -10.32
C LEU A 283 0.32 -23.27 -9.63
N ILE A 284 0.05 -22.17 -8.94
CA ILE A 284 -1.27 -21.83 -8.42
C ILE A 284 -1.92 -20.90 -9.43
N VAL A 285 -3.01 -21.36 -10.03
CA VAL A 285 -3.75 -20.64 -11.06
C VAL A 285 -5.10 -20.25 -10.48
N GLU A 286 -5.40 -18.96 -10.46
CA GLU A 286 -6.72 -18.46 -10.11
C GLU A 286 -7.37 -17.85 -11.35
N VAL A 287 -8.60 -18.27 -11.64
CA VAL A 287 -9.42 -17.70 -12.71
C VAL A 287 -10.73 -17.24 -12.09
N ASP A 288 -11.04 -15.97 -12.30
CA ASP A 288 -12.30 -15.38 -11.90
C ASP A 288 -13.01 -14.72 -13.09
N GLY A 289 -14.31 -14.50 -12.96
CA GLY A 289 -15.12 -13.89 -14.02
C GLY A 289 -16.59 -14.25 -13.93
N SER A 290 -17.24 -14.28 -15.09
CA SER A 290 -18.58 -14.85 -15.23
C SER A 290 -18.56 -16.37 -15.02
N THR A 291 -19.71 -16.94 -14.65
CA THR A 291 -19.84 -18.41 -14.50
C THR A 291 -19.46 -19.16 -15.77
N ASP A 292 -19.73 -18.59 -16.95
CA ASP A 292 -19.43 -19.25 -18.23
C ASP A 292 -17.93 -19.20 -18.56
N GLU A 293 -17.26 -18.05 -18.35
CA GLU A 293 -15.80 -17.93 -18.53
C GLU A 293 -15.03 -18.90 -17.62
N VAL A 294 -15.48 -19.06 -16.37
CA VAL A 294 -14.85 -19.99 -15.43
C VAL A 294 -15.08 -21.45 -15.84
N ARG A 295 -16.28 -21.81 -16.29
CA ARG A 295 -16.60 -23.17 -16.76
C ARG A 295 -15.80 -23.59 -17.99
N GLU A 296 -15.51 -22.66 -18.90
CA GLU A 296 -14.68 -22.94 -20.08
C GLU A 296 -13.25 -23.33 -19.71
N VAL A 297 -12.75 -22.92 -18.54
CA VAL A 297 -11.41 -23.26 -18.05
C VAL A 297 -11.40 -24.55 -17.21
N GLU A 298 -12.51 -24.92 -16.59
CA GLU A 298 -12.64 -26.18 -15.84
C GLU A 298 -12.78 -27.43 -16.73
N GLY A 299 -13.25 -27.27 -17.98
CA GLY A 299 -13.55 -28.37 -18.92
C GLY A 299 -12.36 -28.79 -19.79
#